data_AF-A0A2E0PCX6-F1
#
_entry.id   AF-A0A2E0PCX6-F1
#
_cell.length_a   1.000
_cell.length_b   1.000
_cell.length_c   1.000
_cell.angle_alpha   90.00
_cell.angle_beta   90.00
_cell.angle_gamma   90.00
#
_symmetry.space_group_name_H-M   'P 1'
#
loop_
_entity.id
_entity.type
_entity.pdbx_description
1 polymer ?
#
loop_
_entity_poly.entity_id
_entity_poly.type
_entity_poly.pdbx_seq_one_letter_code
_entity_poly.pdbx_strand_id
1 'polypeptide(L)'
;MSDKIVPLISSGTKGPLGVLHLPRLWQKVSLEAAGKIADGYPGIGAGYDAMVIAGLGLDTEAVRAHITNDKPTYPQFEAWVKSQEGAKLDDASISELNASIEGYNHDDETRQGILSANGLPDGDPKDAINLNNLDDWLEFHSAEIA
;
A
#
# COMPACT_ATOMS: atom_id res chain seq x y z
N MET A 1 17.47 8.43 -15.69
CA MET A 1 16.46 7.41 -15.35
C MET A 1 16.80 6.98 -13.94
N SER A 2 15.85 7.14 -13.02
CA SER A 2 16.05 6.75 -11.63
C SER A 2 16.14 5.23 -11.57
N ASP A 3 17.08 4.68 -10.78
CA ASP A 3 17.05 3.25 -10.43
C ASP A 3 15.95 2.97 -9.38
N LYS A 4 15.24 4.01 -8.94
CA LYS A 4 14.12 3.94 -8.02
C LYS A 4 12.80 3.78 -8.77
N ILE A 5 11.88 3.07 -8.14
CA ILE A 5 10.60 2.66 -8.70
C ILE A 5 9.50 3.24 -7.81
N VAL A 6 8.61 4.02 -8.42
CA VAL A 6 7.36 4.45 -7.79
C VAL A 6 6.46 3.22 -7.64
N PRO A 7 5.98 2.89 -6.42
CA PRO A 7 5.06 1.78 -6.24
C PRO A 7 3.72 2.13 -6.89
N LEU A 8 3.38 1.42 -7.98
CA LEU A 8 2.19 1.68 -8.80
C LEU A 8 1.04 0.67 -8.57
N ILE A 9 1.22 -0.33 -7.70
CA ILE A 9 0.09 -1.18 -7.31
C ILE A 9 -0.87 -0.33 -6.48
N SER A 10 -2.11 -0.14 -6.96
CA SER A 10 -3.12 0.64 -6.23
C SER A 10 -3.41 0.03 -4.85
N SER A 11 -3.67 0.89 -3.85
CA SER A 11 -4.23 0.48 -2.55
C SER A 11 -5.55 -0.28 -2.70
N GLY A 12 -6.27 -0.08 -3.81
CA GLY A 12 -7.51 -0.77 -4.18
C GLY A 12 -7.33 -2.21 -4.69
N THR A 13 -6.10 -2.71 -4.80
CA THR A 13 -5.81 -4.03 -5.38
C THR A 13 -5.94 -5.14 -4.35
N LYS A 14 -6.58 -6.25 -4.73
CA LYS A 14 -6.69 -7.49 -3.92
C LYS A 14 -5.88 -8.61 -4.55
N GLY A 15 -5.20 -9.38 -3.70
CA GLY A 15 -4.64 -10.69 -4.07
C GLY A 15 -5.62 -11.84 -3.82
N PRO A 16 -5.19 -13.10 -3.97
CA PRO A 16 -6.00 -14.28 -3.63
C PRO A 16 -6.52 -14.34 -2.19
N LEU A 17 -5.87 -13.68 -1.22
CA LEU A 17 -6.41 -13.52 0.14
C LEU A 17 -7.60 -12.54 0.22
N GLY A 18 -7.90 -11.79 -0.83
CA GLY A 18 -9.01 -10.84 -0.85
C GLY A 18 -8.78 -9.57 -0.03
N VAL A 19 -7.58 -9.35 0.49
CA VAL A 19 -7.23 -8.19 1.33
C VAL A 19 -6.77 -7.03 0.45
N LEU A 20 -7.43 -5.88 0.58
CA LEU A 20 -7.01 -4.63 -0.05
C LEU A 20 -5.65 -4.20 0.45
N HIS A 21 -4.90 -3.50 -0.40
CA HIS A 21 -3.60 -2.91 -0.10
C HIS A 21 -2.47 -3.90 0.25
N LEU A 22 -2.75 -5.16 0.59
CA LEU A 22 -1.74 -6.20 0.85
C LEU A 22 -0.74 -6.38 -0.33
N PRO A 23 -1.18 -6.37 -1.61
CA PRO A 23 -0.26 -6.34 -2.75
C PRO A 23 0.66 -5.11 -2.79
N ARG A 24 0.13 -3.92 -2.45
CA ARG A 24 0.89 -2.66 -2.42
C ARG A 24 1.92 -2.66 -1.29
N LEU A 25 1.53 -3.09 -0.09
CA LEU A 25 2.42 -3.27 1.06
C LEU A 25 3.61 -4.17 0.68
N TRP A 26 3.34 -5.34 0.08
CA TRP A 26 4.39 -6.25 -0.38
C TRP A 26 5.34 -5.59 -1.38
N GLN A 27 4.81 -4.87 -2.38
CA GLN A 27 5.63 -4.19 -3.37
C GLN A 27 6.53 -3.13 -2.72
N LYS A 28 5.98 -2.30 -1.83
CA LYS A 28 6.72 -1.23 -1.16
C LYS A 28 7.88 -1.80 -0.35
N VAL A 29 7.63 -2.77 0.54
CA VAL A 29 8.68 -3.38 1.35
C VAL A 29 9.71 -4.12 0.48
N SER A 30 9.28 -4.78 -0.60
CA SER A 30 10.19 -5.44 -1.54
C SER A 30 11.12 -4.46 -2.26
N LEU A 31 10.59 -3.31 -2.69
CA LEU A 31 11.36 -2.25 -3.32
C LEU A 31 12.32 -1.59 -2.32
N GLU A 32 11.89 -1.36 -1.08
CA GLU A 32 12.74 -0.83 0.00
C GLU A 32 13.90 -1.78 0.27
N ALA A 33 13.62 -3.07 0.45
CA ALA A 33 14.62 -4.11 0.67
C ALA A 33 15.61 -4.27 -0.49
N ALA A 34 15.18 -3.96 -1.72
CA ALA A 34 16.03 -3.96 -2.90
C ALA A 34 16.84 -2.65 -3.07
N GLY A 35 16.62 -1.64 -2.24
CA GLY A 35 17.20 -0.31 -2.39
C GLY A 35 16.60 0.48 -3.56
N LYS A 36 15.44 0.06 -4.08
CA LYS A 36 14.80 0.55 -5.31
C LYS A 36 13.50 1.31 -5.07
N ILE A 37 13.05 1.52 -3.84
CA ILE A 37 11.86 2.33 -3.60
C ILE A 37 12.13 3.81 -3.93
N ALA A 38 11.18 4.48 -4.58
CA ALA A 38 11.21 5.93 -4.82
C ALA A 38 11.30 6.71 -3.50
N ASP A 39 11.99 7.85 -3.56
CA ASP A 39 12.12 8.75 -2.41
C ASP A 39 10.72 9.25 -1.99
N GLY A 40 10.52 9.49 -0.70
CA GLY A 40 9.21 9.85 -0.15
C GLY A 40 8.27 8.67 0.14
N TYR A 41 8.54 7.48 -0.40
CA TYR A 41 7.76 6.28 -0.11
C TYR A 41 8.42 5.44 1.00
N PRO A 42 7.80 5.29 2.19
CA PRO A 42 8.29 4.36 3.21
C PRO A 42 7.95 2.92 2.81
N GLY A 43 8.75 1.91 3.16
CA GLY A 43 8.37 0.51 2.97
C GLY A 43 7.08 0.13 3.72
N ILE A 44 7.03 0.44 5.01
CA ILE A 44 5.83 0.34 5.86
C ILE A 44 5.56 1.73 6.46
N GLY A 45 4.47 2.37 6.04
CA GLY A 45 4.01 3.66 6.56
C GLY A 45 2.92 3.54 7.64
N ALA A 46 2.53 4.68 8.22
CA ALA A 46 1.53 4.75 9.29
C ALA A 46 0.06 4.64 8.80
N GLY A 47 -0.19 4.69 7.49
CA GLY A 47 -1.53 4.60 6.88
C GLY A 47 -1.97 3.17 6.62
N TYR A 48 -2.41 2.89 5.39
CA TYR A 48 -2.94 1.57 5.00
C TYR A 48 -1.99 0.39 5.27
N ASP A 49 -0.67 0.59 5.25
CA ASP A 49 0.29 -0.46 5.61
C ASP A 49 0.07 -0.94 7.07
N ALA A 50 -0.01 0.00 8.01
CA ALA A 50 -0.29 -0.29 9.42
C ALA A 50 -1.70 -0.87 9.61
N MET A 51 -2.70 -0.36 8.88
CA MET A 51 -4.07 -0.89 8.93
C MET A 51 -4.13 -2.36 8.50
N VAL A 52 -3.47 -2.73 7.40
CA VAL A 52 -3.45 -4.12 6.91
C VAL A 52 -2.73 -5.03 7.90
N ILE A 53 -1.56 -4.63 8.39
CA ILE A 53 -0.79 -5.43 9.35
C ILE A 53 -1.60 -5.67 10.63
N ALA A 54 -2.17 -4.60 11.21
CA ALA A 54 -2.97 -4.70 12.43
C ALA A 54 -4.28 -5.46 12.20
N GLY A 55 -4.97 -5.21 11.08
CA GLY A 55 -6.23 -5.86 10.72
C GLY A 55 -6.08 -7.37 10.53
N LEU A 56 -4.96 -7.82 9.98
CA LEU A 56 -4.63 -9.23 9.85
C LEU A 56 -4.05 -9.85 11.13
N GLY A 57 -3.79 -9.06 12.18
CA GLY A 57 -3.20 -9.54 13.43
C GLY A 57 -1.72 -9.94 13.29
N LEU A 58 -1.00 -9.32 12.35
CA LEU A 58 0.40 -9.63 12.07
C LEU A 58 1.35 -8.76 12.91
N ASP A 59 2.56 -9.26 13.15
CA ASP A 59 3.65 -8.47 13.73
C ASP A 59 4.37 -7.67 12.63
N THR A 60 4.49 -6.35 12.82
CA THR A 60 5.08 -5.43 11.83
C THR A 60 6.53 -5.78 11.50
N GLU A 61 7.33 -6.14 12.50
CA GLU A 61 8.74 -6.45 12.30
C GLU A 61 8.92 -7.82 11.65
N ALA A 62 8.06 -8.79 11.96
CA ALA A 62 8.03 -10.08 11.28
C ALA A 62 7.68 -9.94 9.81
N VAL A 63 6.67 -9.11 9.46
CA VAL A 63 6.32 -8.79 8.06
C VAL A 63 7.53 -8.17 7.35
N ARG A 64 8.14 -7.14 7.95
CA ARG A 64 9.32 -6.47 7.40
C ARG A 64 10.47 -7.44 7.18
N ALA A 65 10.79 -8.24 8.20
CA ALA A 65 11.91 -9.17 8.17
C ALA A 65 11.71 -10.26 7.11
N HIS A 66 10.50 -10.83 7.01
CA HIS A 66 10.21 -11.85 6.01
C HIS A 66 10.38 -11.31 4.58
N ILE A 67 9.77 -10.16 4.26
CA ILE A 67 9.90 -9.59 2.91
C ILE A 67 11.35 -9.19 2.61
N THR A 68 12.05 -8.59 3.58
CA THR A 68 13.42 -8.08 3.39
C THR A 68 14.44 -9.21 3.21
N ASN A 69 14.37 -10.24 4.05
CA ASN A 69 15.37 -11.30 4.08
C ASN A 69 15.09 -12.38 3.04
N ASP A 70 13.82 -12.77 2.87
CA ASP A 70 13.45 -13.93 2.07
C ASP A 70 13.05 -13.55 0.64
N LYS A 71 12.74 -12.27 0.39
CA LYS A 71 12.35 -11.71 -0.92
C LYS A 71 11.28 -12.57 -1.63
N PRO A 72 10.16 -12.87 -0.95
CA PRO A 72 9.13 -13.73 -1.50
C PRO A 72 8.46 -13.08 -2.72
N THR A 73 8.01 -13.89 -3.66
CA THR A 73 6.95 -13.48 -4.60
C THR A 73 5.66 -13.19 -3.84
N TYR A 74 4.75 -12.42 -4.44
CA TYR A 74 3.49 -12.09 -3.76
C TYR A 74 2.68 -13.32 -3.29
N PRO A 75 2.50 -14.40 -4.09
CA PRO A 75 1.82 -15.61 -3.60
C PRO A 75 2.56 -16.32 -2.46
N GLN A 76 3.90 -16.27 -2.42
CA GLN A 76 4.68 -16.80 -1.30
C GLN A 76 4.47 -15.97 -0.04
N PHE A 77 4.38 -14.64 -0.17
CA PHE A 77 4.05 -13.76 0.94
C PHE A 77 2.64 -14.05 1.49
N GLU A 78 1.63 -14.22 0.64
CA GLU A 78 0.29 -14.61 1.11
C GLU A 78 0.28 -16.00 1.78
N ALA A 79 1.07 -16.95 1.29
CA ALA A 79 1.24 -18.24 1.93
C ALA A 79 1.87 -18.11 3.33
N TRP A 80 2.85 -17.21 3.49
CA TRP A 80 3.43 -16.88 4.79
C TRP A 80 2.43 -16.19 5.72
N VAL A 81 1.61 -15.26 5.22
CA VAL A 81 0.53 -14.64 6.01
C VAL A 81 -0.43 -15.70 6.55
N LYS A 82 -0.82 -16.66 5.70
CA LYS A 82 -1.67 -17.81 6.11
C LYS A 82 -1.04 -18.69 7.18
N SER A 83 0.28 -18.76 7.24
CA SER A 83 0.97 -19.60 8.23
C SER A 83 1.20 -18.90 9.57
N GLN A 84 0.90 -17.60 9.69
CA GLN A 84 1.11 -16.89 10.96
C GLN A 84 0.06 -17.28 12.00
N GLU A 85 0.51 -17.57 13.20
CA GLU A 85 -0.38 -17.86 14.33
C GLU A 85 -1.23 -16.63 14.66
N GLY A 86 -2.54 -16.82 14.77
CA GLY A 86 -3.48 -15.73 15.07
C GLY A 86 -3.84 -14.83 13.89
N ALA A 87 -3.38 -15.13 12.67
CA ALA A 87 -3.75 -14.37 11.48
C ALA A 87 -5.27 -14.37 11.26
N LYS A 88 -5.87 -13.19 11.13
CA LYS A 88 -7.31 -12.99 10.96
C LYS A 88 -7.70 -13.06 9.49
N LEU A 89 -8.00 -14.27 9.03
CA LEU A 89 -8.27 -14.57 7.62
C LEU A 89 -9.67 -15.13 7.36
N ASP A 90 -10.57 -15.07 8.34
CA ASP A 90 -11.98 -15.36 8.13
C ASP A 90 -12.67 -14.24 7.34
N ASP A 91 -13.75 -14.60 6.64
CA ASP A 91 -14.46 -13.69 5.74
C ASP A 91 -14.96 -12.41 6.43
N ALA A 92 -15.34 -12.48 7.71
CA ALA A 92 -15.82 -11.32 8.45
C ALA A 92 -14.66 -10.35 8.74
N SER A 93 -13.54 -10.85 9.26
CA SER A 93 -12.33 -10.04 9.50
C SER A 93 -11.82 -9.37 8.22
N ILE A 94 -11.73 -10.11 7.11
CA ILE A 94 -11.28 -9.56 5.81
C ILE A 94 -12.27 -8.51 5.28
N SER A 95 -13.58 -8.75 5.41
CA SER A 95 -14.60 -7.80 4.96
C SER A 95 -14.57 -6.51 5.77
N GLU A 96 -14.39 -6.60 7.10
CA GLU A 96 -14.27 -5.42 7.97
C GLU A 96 -13.01 -4.60 7.66
N LEU A 97 -11.86 -5.27 7.48
CA LEU A 97 -10.62 -4.60 7.06
C LEU A 97 -10.79 -3.90 5.72
N ASN A 98 -11.37 -4.59 4.73
CA ASN A 98 -11.60 -4.00 3.40
C ASN A 98 -12.54 -2.80 3.47
N ALA A 99 -13.63 -2.88 4.22
CA ALA A 99 -14.56 -1.78 4.41
C ALA A 99 -13.88 -0.57 5.09
N SER A 100 -12.96 -0.83 6.02
CA SER A 100 -12.16 0.23 6.65
C SER A 100 -11.23 0.93 5.67
N ILE A 101 -10.64 0.18 4.73
CA ILE A 101 -9.77 0.73 3.68
C ILE A 101 -10.60 1.54 2.67
N GLU A 102 -11.73 0.99 2.20
CA GLU A 102 -12.64 1.64 1.26
C GLU A 102 -13.30 2.90 1.84
N GLY A 103 -13.57 2.93 3.14
CA GLY A 103 -14.19 4.06 3.84
C GLY A 103 -13.22 5.14 4.32
N TYR A 104 -11.91 4.95 4.13
CA TYR A 104 -10.91 5.90 4.61
C TYR A 104 -10.72 7.07 3.64
N ASN A 105 -10.90 8.29 4.16
CA ASN A 105 -10.63 9.53 3.46
C ASN A 105 -9.36 10.17 4.02
N HIS A 106 -8.56 10.78 3.16
CA HIS A 106 -7.49 11.68 3.60
C HIS A 106 -8.10 12.93 4.26
N ASP A 107 -7.31 13.60 5.10
CA ASP A 107 -7.66 14.92 5.59
C ASP A 107 -7.72 15.95 4.44
N ASP A 108 -8.39 17.08 4.67
CA ASP A 108 -8.61 18.10 3.63
C ASP A 108 -7.31 18.72 3.11
N GLU A 109 -6.29 18.88 3.95
CA GLU A 109 -5.00 19.46 3.54
C GLU A 109 -4.28 18.52 2.57
N THR A 110 -4.18 17.24 2.92
CA THR A 110 -3.60 16.19 2.07
C THR A 110 -4.38 16.05 0.75
N ARG A 111 -5.71 15.98 0.82
CA ARG A 111 -6.59 15.89 -0.37
C ARG A 111 -6.39 17.08 -1.31
N GLN A 112 -6.46 18.31 -0.80
CA GLN A 112 -6.30 19.52 -1.60
C GLN A 112 -4.90 19.61 -2.22
N GLY A 113 -3.86 19.20 -1.48
CA GLY A 113 -2.49 19.12 -1.99
C GLY A 113 -2.37 18.22 -3.21
N ILE A 114 -2.87 16.98 -3.13
CA ILE A 114 -2.83 16.01 -4.22
C ILE A 114 -3.62 16.51 -5.44
N LEU A 115 -4.84 17.02 -5.24
CA LEU A 115 -5.68 17.53 -6.33
C LEU A 115 -5.01 18.70 -7.05
N SER A 116 -4.49 19.67 -6.29
CA SER A 116 -3.81 20.86 -6.83
C SER A 116 -2.54 20.48 -7.60
N ALA A 117 -1.74 19.55 -7.07
CA ALA A 117 -0.53 19.05 -7.73
C ALA A 117 -0.86 18.39 -9.08
N ASN A 118 -2.02 17.73 -9.18
CA ASN A 118 -2.54 17.14 -10.41
C ASN A 118 -3.30 18.12 -11.31
N GLY A 119 -3.35 19.42 -10.97
CA GLY A 119 -4.07 20.44 -11.75
C GLY A 119 -5.60 20.29 -11.70
N LEU A 120 -6.12 19.61 -10.68
CA LEU A 120 -7.55 19.37 -10.47
C LEU A 120 -8.13 20.42 -9.48
N PRO A 121 -9.42 20.79 -9.64
CA PRO A 121 -10.10 21.64 -8.66
C PRO A 121 -10.32 20.90 -7.33
N ASP A 122 -10.50 21.64 -6.24
CA ASP A 122 -10.93 21.06 -4.97
C ASP A 122 -12.30 20.38 -5.13
N GLY A 123 -12.44 19.17 -4.57
CA GLY A 123 -13.64 18.36 -4.66
C GLY A 123 -13.35 16.87 -4.53
N ASP A 124 -14.01 16.07 -5.33
CA ASP A 124 -13.76 14.62 -5.40
C ASP A 124 -12.51 14.32 -6.25
N PRO A 125 -11.82 13.17 -6.00
CA PRO A 125 -12.11 12.16 -4.99
C PRO A 125 -11.72 12.57 -3.56
N LYS A 126 -12.44 12.01 -2.58
CA LYS A 126 -12.11 12.13 -1.15
C LYS A 126 -11.47 10.86 -0.58
N ASP A 127 -11.74 9.71 -1.22
CA ASP A 127 -11.21 8.43 -0.77
C ASP A 127 -9.69 8.38 -1.01
N ALA A 128 -8.96 7.86 -0.03
CA ALA A 128 -7.50 7.86 -0.11
C ALA A 128 -6.96 6.88 -1.16
N ILE A 129 -7.75 5.90 -1.62
CA ILE A 129 -7.34 4.99 -2.70
C ILE A 129 -7.14 5.78 -3.99
N ASN A 130 -8.15 6.54 -4.42
CA ASN A 130 -8.09 7.31 -5.66
C ASN A 130 -7.13 8.51 -5.55
N LEU A 131 -7.02 9.13 -4.38
CA LEU A 131 -6.02 10.18 -4.15
C LEU A 131 -4.59 9.61 -4.25
N ASN A 132 -4.30 8.46 -3.62
CA ASN A 132 -2.99 7.83 -3.73
C ASN A 132 -2.69 7.40 -5.19
N ASN A 133 -3.69 6.97 -5.95
CA ASN A 133 -3.51 6.65 -7.37
C ASN A 133 -3.06 7.90 -8.16
N LEU A 134 -3.72 9.04 -7.96
CA LEU A 134 -3.35 10.30 -8.63
C LEU A 134 -1.92 10.74 -8.25
N ASP A 135 -1.58 10.64 -6.97
CA ASP A 135 -0.25 10.98 -6.45
C ASP A 135 0.83 10.07 -7.06
N ASP A 136 0.62 8.75 -7.03
CA ASP A 136 1.55 7.76 -7.60
C ASP A 136 1.75 7.94 -9.11
N TRP A 137 0.70 8.27 -9.86
CA TRP A 137 0.79 8.48 -11.30
C TRP A 137 1.55 9.77 -11.65
N LEU A 138 1.36 10.83 -10.86
CA LEU A 138 2.10 12.08 -11.02
C LEU A 138 3.58 11.88 -10.70
N GLU A 139 3.88 11.18 -9.60
CA GLU A 139 5.26 10.83 -9.21
C GLU A 139 5.93 9.96 -10.29
N PHE A 140 5.24 8.95 -10.80
CA PHE A 140 5.74 8.13 -11.91
C PHE A 140 6.03 8.97 -13.16
N HIS A 141 5.09 9.82 -13.58
CA HIS A 141 5.28 10.68 -14.75
C HIS A 141 6.50 11.59 -14.56
N SER A 142 6.63 12.20 -13.38
CA SER A 142 7.73 13.11 -13.06
C SER A 142 9.09 12.39 -13.03
N ALA A 143 9.13 11.14 -12.55
CA ALA A 143 10.37 10.36 -12.46
C ALA A 143 10.85 9.80 -13.81
N GLU A 144 9.92 9.37 -14.67
CA GLU A 144 10.25 8.54 -15.84
C GLU A 144 9.97 9.21 -17.20
N ILE A 145 9.11 10.23 -17.25
CA ILE A 145 8.61 10.80 -18.52
C ILE A 145 8.99 12.27 -18.71
N ALA A 146 8.90 13.08 -17.65
CA ALA A 146 9.06 14.55 -17.69
C ALA A 146 10.49 15.03 -18.03
#